data_AF-A0A9E1RRA4-F1
#
_entry.id   AF-A0A9E1RRA4-F1
#
_cell.length_a   1.000
_cell.length_b   1.000
_cell.length_c   1.000
_cell.angle_alpha   90.00
_cell.angle_beta   90.00
_cell.angle_gamma   90.00
#
_symmetry.space_group_name_H-M   'P 1'
#
loop_
_entity.id
_entity.type
_entity.pdbx_description
1 polymer ?
#
loop_
_entity_poly.entity_id
_entity_poly.type
_entity_poly.pdbx_seq_one_letter_code
_entity_poly.pdbx_strand_id
1 'polypeptide(L)' 'KRGYVCREKCPDDGRGTFAVLTPAGMQVIKDAAPHHVKDVRAALIDLIDPKEQPLVADVLERLAAHARDRDLG' A
#
# COMPACT_ATOMS: atom_id res chain seq x y z
N LYS A 1 -18.47 -11.04 1.33
CA LYS A 1 -17.19 -10.43 0.87
C LYS A 1 -17.44 -9.70 -0.46
N ARG A 2 -16.79 -8.55 -0.72
CA ARG A 2 -17.06 -7.69 -1.90
C ARG A 2 -16.46 -8.18 -3.24
N GLY A 3 -15.74 -9.31 -3.25
CA GLY A 3 -15.21 -9.92 -4.48
C GLY A 3 -13.97 -9.24 -5.07
N TYR A 4 -13.37 -8.25 -4.41
CA TYR A 4 -12.21 -7.54 -4.95
C TYR A 4 -10.90 -8.35 -4.99
N VAL A 5 -10.78 -9.33 -4.10
CA VAL A 5 -9.65 -10.27 -4.07
C VAL A 5 -10.18 -11.71 -4.07
N CYS A 6 -9.46 -12.60 -4.74
CA CYS A 6 -9.64 -14.04 -4.67
C CYS A 6 -8.39 -14.71 -4.09
N ARG A 7 -8.52 -16.00 -3.77
CA ARG A 7 -7.43 -16.84 -3.30
C ARG A 7 -7.08 -17.85 -4.38
N GLU A 8 -5.81 -17.94 -4.74
CA GLU A 8 -5.30 -18.92 -5.71
C GLU A 8 -4.20 -19.76 -5.06
N LYS A 9 -4.17 -21.06 -5.35
CA LYS A 9 -3.11 -21.94 -4.81
C LYS A 9 -1.76 -21.52 -5.39
N CYS A 10 -0.73 -21.50 -4.56
CA CYS A 10 0.63 -21.33 -5.07
C CYS A 10 1.00 -22.61 -5.86
N PRO A 11 1.39 -22.49 -7.14
CA PRO A 11 1.75 -23.65 -7.95
C PRO A 11 3.04 -24.32 -7.47
N ASP A 12 3.94 -23.55 -6.84
CA ASP A 12 5.27 -23.98 -6.43
C ASP A 12 5.37 -24.36 -4.93
N ASP A 13 4.34 -24.06 -4.14
CA ASP A 13 4.25 -24.42 -2.72
C ASP A 13 2.83 -24.89 -2.38
N GLY A 14 2.67 -26.18 -2.13
CA GLY A 14 1.38 -26.79 -1.77
C GLY A 14 0.77 -26.27 -0.45
N ARG A 15 1.54 -25.53 0.35
CA ARG A 15 1.06 -24.85 1.57
C ARG A 15 0.74 -23.38 1.35
N GLY A 16 1.16 -22.80 0.23
CA GLY A 16 1.01 -21.38 -0.11
C GLY A 16 -0.33 -21.06 -0.78
N THR A 17 -0.81 -19.83 -0.58
CA THR A 17 -1.96 -19.27 -1.29
C THR A 17 -1.68 -17.81 -1.61
N PHE A 18 -1.93 -17.40 -2.85
CA PHE A 18 -1.86 -16.00 -3.26
C PHE A 18 -3.18 -15.28 -2.97
N ALA A 19 -3.08 -14.03 -2.53
CA ALA A 19 -4.18 -13.08 -2.60
C ALA A 19 -4.11 -12.39 -3.97
N VAL A 20 -5.04 -12.71 -4.85
CA VAL A 20 -5.03 -12.20 -6.23
C VAL A 20 -6.08 -11.12 -6.37
N LEU A 21 -5.68 -9.97 -6.92
CA LEU A 21 -6.59 -8.88 -7.21
C LEU A 21 -7.46 -9.23 -8.41
N THR A 22 -8.77 -9.19 -8.24
CA THR A 22 -9.73 -9.46 -9.32
C THR A 22 -9.88 -8.26 -10.24
N PRO A 23 -10.43 -8.43 -11.47
CA PRO A 23 -10.77 -7.31 -12.34
C PRO A 23 -11.69 -6.28 -11.67
N ALA A 24 -12.68 -6.72 -10.89
CA ALA A 24 -13.57 -5.83 -10.14
C ALA A 24 -12.80 -5.04 -9.06
N GLY A 25 -11.86 -5.69 -8.36
CA GLY A 25 -10.98 -5.01 -7.40
C GLY A 25 -10.07 -3.98 -8.05
N MET A 26 -9.50 -4.31 -9.22
CA MET A 26 -8.70 -3.37 -10.00
C MET A 26 -9.53 -2.15 -10.44
N GLN A 27 -10.78 -2.33 -10.84
CA GLN A 27 -11.65 -1.20 -11.19
C GLN A 27 -11.86 -0.26 -10.00
N VAL A 28 -12.10 -0.82 -8.81
CA VAL A 28 -12.22 -0.01 -7.58
C VAL A 28 -10.96 0.80 -7.29
N ILE A 29 -9.77 0.21 -7.47
CA ILE A 29 -8.50 0.93 -7.31
C ILE A 29 -8.41 2.07 -8.33
N LYS A 30 -8.75 1.82 -9.60
CA LYS A 30 -8.72 2.85 -10.65
C LYS A 30 -9.66 4.01 -10.36
N ASP A 31 -10.86 3.72 -9.87
CA ASP A 31 -11.85 4.74 -9.55
C ASP A 31 -11.45 5.57 -8.31
N ALA A 32 -10.85 4.92 -7.32
CA ALA A 32 -10.44 5.54 -6.06
C ALA A 32 -9.11 6.30 -6.16
N ALA A 33 -8.16 5.83 -6.98
CA ALA A 33 -6.79 6.33 -6.99
C ALA A 33 -6.68 7.85 -7.24
N PRO A 34 -7.39 8.48 -8.20
CA PRO A 34 -7.27 9.92 -8.42
C PRO A 34 -7.71 10.75 -7.21
N HIS A 35 -8.81 10.35 -6.57
CA HIS A 35 -9.32 11.01 -5.37
C HIS A 35 -8.37 10.81 -4.19
N HIS A 36 -7.91 9.57 -3.98
CA HIS A 36 -6.95 9.25 -2.93
C HIS A 36 -5.65 10.05 -3.07
N VAL A 37 -5.08 10.14 -4.27
CA VAL A 37 -3.87 10.94 -4.54
C VAL A 37 -4.12 12.41 -4.23
N LYS A 38 -5.25 12.97 -4.68
CA LYS A 38 -5.60 14.36 -4.39
C LYS A 38 -5.66 14.61 -2.88
N ASP A 39 -6.31 13.74 -2.14
CA ASP A 39 -6.49 13.90 -0.69
C ASP A 39 -5.16 13.77 0.06
N VAL A 40 -4.32 12.79 -0.29
CA VAL A 40 -2.98 12.61 0.30
C VAL A 40 -2.08 13.81 -0.01
N ARG A 41 -2.15 14.35 -1.22
CA ARG A 41 -1.40 15.55 -1.57
C ARG A 41 -1.80 16.75 -0.73
N ALA A 42 -3.10 17.04 -0.64
CA ALA A 42 -3.61 18.18 0.11
C ALA A 42 -3.36 18.06 1.64
N ALA A 43 -3.45 16.85 2.18
CA ALA A 43 -3.34 16.62 3.62
C ALA A 43 -1.90 16.43 4.12
N LEU A 44 -0.94 16.18 3.22
CA LEU A 44 0.43 15.85 3.62
C LEU A 44 1.48 16.39 2.65
N ILE A 45 1.46 15.94 1.39
CA ILE A 45 2.61 16.15 0.48
C ILE A 45 2.81 17.63 0.14
N ASP A 46 1.73 18.34 -0.16
CA ASP A 46 1.78 19.76 -0.56
C ASP A 46 2.04 20.69 0.64
N LEU A 47 2.04 20.16 1.87
CA LEU A 47 2.38 20.91 3.09
C LEU A 47 3.88 20.85 3.44
N ILE A 48 4.66 20.02 2.74
CA ILE A 48 6.09 19.81 2.99
C ILE A 48 6.89 20.54 1.92
N ASP A 49 7.90 21.32 2.31
CA ASP A 49 8.81 21.96 1.34
C ASP A 49 9.43 20.86 0.45
N PRO A 50 9.44 21.02 -0.89
CA PRO A 50 10.03 20.04 -1.79
C PRO A 50 11.46 19.60 -1.41
N LYS A 51 12.24 20.47 -0.78
CA LYS A 51 13.61 20.16 -0.31
C LYS A 51 13.63 19.29 0.94
N GLU A 52 12.55 19.28 1.72
CA GLU A 52 12.40 18.48 2.95
C GLU A 52 11.78 17.11 2.69
N GLN A 53 11.13 16.89 1.54
CA GLN A 53 10.50 15.61 1.20
C GLN A 53 11.44 14.39 1.30
N PRO A 54 12.72 14.47 0.86
CA PRO A 54 13.66 13.36 1.06
C PRO A 54 13.89 13.03 2.53
N LEU A 55 14.04 14.05 3.38
CA LEU A 55 14.23 13.87 4.82
C LEU A 55 13.00 13.19 5.47
N VAL A 56 11.79 13.61 5.08
CA VAL A 56 10.56 12.98 5.58
C VAL A 56 10.48 11.52 5.15
N ALA A 57 10.83 11.20 3.90
CA ALA A 57 10.90 9.83 3.41
C ALA A 57 11.86 8.97 4.25
N ASP A 58 13.07 9.46 4.51
CA ASP A 58 14.10 8.76 5.31
C ASP A 58 13.63 8.49 6.76
N VAL A 59 12.91 9.44 7.36
CA VAL A 59 12.33 9.26 8.70
C VAL A 59 11.25 8.19 8.68
N LEU A 60 10.30 8.28 7.74
CA LEU A 60 9.19 7.33 7.64
C LEU A 60 9.69 5.91 7.32
N GLU A 61 10.72 5.76 6.50
CA GLU A 61 11.33 4.45 6.19
C GLU A 61 11.95 3.80 7.44
N ARG A 62 12.71 4.56 8.24
CA ARG A 62 13.29 4.05 9.49
C ARG A 62 12.20 3.64 10.50
N LEU A 63 11.15 4.44 10.62
CA LEU A 63 10.01 4.11 11.48
C LEU A 63 9.28 2.85 10.99
N ALA A 64 9.07 2.71 9.69
CA ALA A 64 8.43 1.55 9.09
C ALA A 64 9.28 0.27 9.21
N ALA A 65 10.61 0.37 9.15
CA ALA A 65 11.51 -0.74 9.43
C ALA A 65 11.36 -1.19 10.89
N HIS A 66 11.45 -0.26 11.84
CA HIS A 66 11.30 -0.57 13.25
C HIS A 66 9.94 -1.16 13.61
N ALA A 67 8.85 -0.66 13.01
CA ALA A 67 7.51 -1.20 13.22
C ALA A 67 7.38 -2.66 12.75
N ARG A 68 7.95 -2.98 11.57
CA ARG A 68 7.97 -4.36 11.04
C ARG A 68 8.75 -5.31 11.93
N ASP A 69 9.88 -4.87 12.46
CA ASP A 69 10.70 -5.68 13.37
C ASP A 69 9.96 -5.99 14.68
N ARG A 70 9.09 -5.08 15.14
CA ARG A 70 8.25 -5.30 16.33
C ARG A 70 7.07 -6.23 16.09
N ASP A 71 6.48 -6.23 14.90
CA ASP A 71 5.36 -7.12 14.55
C ASP A 71 5.81 -8.58 14.28
N LEU A 72 7.10 -8.80 14.09
CA LEU A 72 7.72 -10.12 13.89
C LEU A 72 8.38 -10.69 15.18
N GLY A 73 8.31 -9.95 16.29
CA GLY A 73 8.85 -10.33 17.60
C GLY A 73 7.81 -10.89 18.58
#